data_AF-K2DMS7-F1
#
_entry.id   AF-K2DMS7-F1
#
_cell.length_a   1.000
_cell.length_b   1.000
_cell.length_c   1.000
_cell.angle_alpha   90.00
_cell.angle_beta   90.00
_cell.angle_gamma   90.00
#
_symmetry.space_group_name_H-M   'P 1'
#
loop_
_entity.id
_entity.type
_entity.pdbx_description
1 polymer ?
#
loop_
_entity_poly.entity_id
_entity_poly.type
_entity_poly.pdbx_seq_one_letter_code
_entity_poly.pdbx_strand_id
1 'polypeptide(L)' 'MDNSHSKIAVVIPAYNVEDTIVKVIMGIPTNVHNIIVVNDASKDDTVARVKTIKDHRVTLIN' A
#
# COMPACT_ATOMS: atom_id res chain seq x y z
N MET A 1 -9.26 30.78 -7.27
CA MET A 1 -8.82 29.58 -8.01
C MET A 1 -8.99 28.43 -7.04
N ASP A 2 -9.86 27.48 -7.33
CA ASP A 2 -10.07 26.31 -6.49
C ASP A 2 -8.78 25.47 -6.51
N ASN A 3 -8.08 25.45 -5.39
CA ASN A 3 -6.85 24.68 -5.18
C ASN A 3 -7.19 23.28 -4.64
N SER A 4 -8.28 22.70 -5.14
CA SER A 4 -8.71 21.33 -4.89
C SER A 4 -7.59 20.37 -5.31
N HIS A 5 -6.65 20.13 -4.40
CA HIS A 5 -5.72 19.01 -4.49
C HIS A 5 -6.56 17.73 -4.50
N SER A 6 -6.72 17.12 -5.68
CA SER A 6 -7.34 15.81 -5.81
C SER A 6 -6.62 14.82 -4.90
N LYS A 7 -7.33 14.24 -3.94
CA LYS A 7 -6.79 13.23 -3.05
C LYS A 7 -6.57 11.94 -3.83
N ILE A 8 -5.31 11.59 -4.09
CA ILE A 8 -4.95 10.36 -4.79
C ILE A 8 -4.93 9.21 -3.79
N ALA A 9 -5.57 8.10 -4.15
CA ALA A 9 -5.46 6.82 -3.46
C ALA A 9 -4.88 5.77 -4.42
N VAL A 10 -4.05 4.87 -3.89
CA VAL A 10 -3.48 3.73 -4.63
C VAL A 10 -4.01 2.45 -4.01
N VAL A 11 -4.53 1.55 -4.83
CA VAL A 11 -4.99 0.22 -4.41
C VAL A 11 -4.06 -0.84 -4.98
N ILE A 12 -3.57 -1.74 -4.14
CA ILE A 12 -2.58 -2.77 -4.49
C ILE A 12 -3.17 -4.14 -4.15
N PRO A 13 -3.69 -4.89 -5.14
CA PRO A 13 -3.90 -6.33 -5.00
C PRO A 13 -2.54 -7.02 -4.81
N ALA A 14 -2.39 -7.82 -3.76
CA ALA A 14 -1.13 -8.47 -3.40
C ALA A 14 -1.33 -9.98 -3.23
N TYR A 15 -0.77 -10.76 -4.17
CA TYR A 15 -0.73 -12.22 -4.15
C TYR A 15 0.71 -12.72 -4.26
N ASN A 16 1.25 -13.27 -3.17
CA ASN A 16 2.58 -13.86 -3.08
C ASN A 16 3.73 -12.93 -3.53
N VAL A 17 3.81 -11.73 -2.93
CA VAL A 17 4.76 -10.66 -3.28
C VAL A 17 5.62 -10.23 -2.09
N GLU A 18 5.92 -11.13 -1.16
CA GLU A 18 6.68 -10.84 0.07
C GLU A 18 8.02 -10.11 -0.17
N ASP A 19 8.69 -10.43 -1.28
CA ASP A 19 10.00 -9.85 -1.64
C ASP A 19 9.93 -8.42 -2.18
N THR A 20 8.77 -7.99 -2.69
CA THR A 20 8.63 -6.72 -3.42
C THR A 20 7.68 -5.73 -2.77
N ILE A 21 6.73 -6.19 -1.95
CA ILE A 21 5.64 -5.36 -1.43
C ILE A 21 6.14 -4.13 -0.64
N VAL A 22 7.21 -4.29 0.15
CA VAL A 22 7.82 -3.18 0.90
C VAL A 22 8.41 -2.14 -0.05
N LYS A 23 9.15 -2.58 -1.08
CA LYS A 23 9.75 -1.68 -2.08
C LYS A 23 8.69 -0.95 -2.89
N VAL A 24 7.61 -1.63 -3.27
CA VAL A 24 6.47 -1.03 -3.97
C VAL A 24 5.87 0.08 -3.13
N ILE A 25 5.55 -0.18 -1.86
CA ILE A 25 4.93 0.81 -0.96
C ILE A 25 5.86 2.01 -0.71
N MET A 26 7.14 1.77 -0.48
CA MET A 26 8.13 2.84 -0.29
C MET A 26 8.36 3.69 -1.54
N GLY A 27 8.13 3.13 -2.74
CA GLY A 27 8.22 3.84 -4.01
C GLY A 27 7.03 4.76 -4.31
N ILE A 28 5.96 4.71 -3.50
CA ILE A 28 4.75 5.50 -3.74
C ILE A 28 4.99 6.98 -3.37
N PRO A 29 4.78 7.91 -4.33
CA PRO A 29 4.97 9.34 -4.12
C PRO A 29 4.24 9.90 -2.88
N THR A 30 4.82 10.92 -2.27
CA THR A 30 4.30 11.55 -1.03
C THR A 30 2.98 12.30 -1.22
N ASN A 31 2.60 12.66 -2.46
CA ASN A 31 1.31 13.27 -2.78
C ASN A 31 0.13 12.26 -2.80
N VAL A 32 0.41 10.96 -2.69
CA VAL A 32 -0.62 9.93 -2.46
C VAL A 32 -1.04 10.00 -0.99
N HIS A 33 -2.35 10.13 -0.77
CA HIS A 33 -2.93 10.29 0.56
C HIS A 33 -3.21 8.94 1.23
N ASN A 34 -3.62 7.93 0.44
CA ASN A 34 -3.95 6.60 0.95
C ASN A 34 -3.35 5.51 0.06
N ILE A 35 -2.80 4.49 0.70
CA ILE A 35 -2.26 3.27 0.09
C ILE A 35 -3.04 2.11 0.69
N ILE A 36 -3.89 1.47 -0.11
CA ILE A 36 -4.77 0.38 0.31
C ILE A 36 -4.20 -0.91 -0.26
N VAL A 37 -3.62 -1.73 0.59
CA VAL A 37 -3.12 -3.06 0.21
C VAL A 37 -4.23 -4.07 0.46
N VAL A 38 -4.60 -4.83 -0.55
CA VAL A 38 -5.61 -5.90 -0.47
C VAL A 38 -4.88 -7.22 -0.58
N ASN A 39 -4.92 -8.02 0.48
CA ASN A 39 -4.42 -9.39 0.44
C ASN A 39 -5.29 -10.23 -0.50
N ASP A 40 -4.74 -10.65 -1.63
CA ASP A 40 -5.44 -11.46 -2.63
C ASP A 40 -5.21 -12.96 -2.35
N ALA A 41 -5.50 -13.39 -1.11
CA ALA A 41 -5.29 -14.75 -0.63
C ALA A 41 -3.83 -15.25 -0.73
N SER A 42 -2.86 -14.39 -0.41
CA SER A 42 -1.44 -14.77 -0.34
C SER A 42 -1.21 -15.93 0.65
N LYS A 43 -0.25 -16.79 0.32
CA LYS A 43 0.18 -17.94 1.14
C LYS A 43 1.60 -17.78 1.69
N ASP A 44 2.25 -16.68 1.35
CA ASP A 44 3.59 -16.31 1.79
C ASP A 44 3.53 -15.20 2.87
N ASP A 45 4.67 -14.59 3.20
CA ASP A 45 4.75 -13.56 4.23
C ASP A 45 4.28 -12.18 3.75
N THR A 46 3.61 -12.03 2.61
CA THR A 46 3.13 -10.73 2.07
C THR A 46 2.41 -9.89 3.14
N VAL A 47 1.47 -10.50 3.85
CA VAL A 47 0.69 -9.84 4.91
C VAL A 47 1.58 -9.43 6.09
N ALA A 48 2.50 -10.31 6.49
CA ALA A 48 3.44 -10.04 7.58
C ALA A 48 4.35 -8.85 7.22
N ARG A 49 4.87 -8.81 5.98
CA ARG A 49 5.70 -7.74 5.43
C ARG A 49 4.97 -6.39 5.47
N VAL A 50 3.71 -6.33 5.01
CA VAL A 50 2.91 -5.10 5.04
C VAL A 50 2.72 -4.60 6.48
N LYS A 51 2.46 -5.49 7.44
CA LYS A 51 2.29 -5.13 8.86
C LYS A 51 3.54 -4.53 9.52
N THR A 52 4.73 -4.73 8.95
CA THR A 52 5.97 -4.10 9.46
C THR A 52 6.08 -2.62 9.10
N ILE A 53 5.34 -2.15 8.10
CA ILE A 53 5.47 -0.80 7.56
C ILE A 53 4.86 0.21 8.53
N LYS A 54 5.65 1.22 8.89
CA LYS A 54 5.23 2.35 9.74
C LYS A 54 5.00 3.58 8.86
N ASP A 55 3.94 3.54 8.06
CA ASP A 55 3.47 4.67 7.27
C ASP A 55 1.96 4.84 7.47
N HIS A 56 1.55 6.00 7.99
CA HIS A 56 0.15 6.36 8.23
C HIS A 56 -0.75 6.29 6.98
N ARG A 57 -0.17 6.35 5.77
CA ARG A 57 -0.92 6.24 4.52
C ARG A 57 -1.36 4.80 4.24
N VAL A 58 -0.75 3.80 4.87
CA VAL A 58 -0.94 2.39 4.53
C VAL A 58 -2.09 1.78 5.35
N THR A 59 -3.07 1.24 4.64
CA THR A 59 -4.15 0.42 5.18
C THR A 59 -4.09 -0.95 4.55
N LEU A 60 -4.13 -2.01 5.36
CA LEU A 60 -4.20 -3.40 4.90
C LEU A 60 -5.63 -3.92 5.05
N ILE A 61 -6.19 -4.44 3.97
CA ILE A 61 -7.42 -5.22 3.93
C ILE A 61 -7.01 -6.68 3.72
N ASN A 62 -7.31 -7.55 4.70
CA ASN A 62 -6.88 -8.94 4.70
C ASN A 62 -8.00 -9.93 4.41
#